data_AF-A0A2E6EMV9-F1
#
_entry.id   AF-A0A2E6EMV9-F1
#
_cell.length_a   1.000
_cell.length_b   1.000
_cell.length_c   1.000
_cell.angle_alpha   90.00
_cell.angle_beta   90.00
_cell.angle_gamma   90.00
#
_symmetry.space_group_name_H-M   'P 1'
#
loop_
_entity.id
_entity.type
_entity.pdbx_description
1 polymer ?
#
loop_
_entity_poly.entity_id
_entity_poly.type
_entity_poly.pdbx_seq_one_letter_code
_entity_poly.pdbx_strand_id
1 'polypeptide(L)'
;MADLVSHVLSAVLVRGRRPADAKLLALISGTILPDLLSRAPLIAWDAMQDAGMFAVVSMEREVMLGFTLPHTPVGLLLIALWIAVLLPQRLADPLSRAAVAGWIGMGGILHLVVDLLQEHLQPGYILLYPFSVRGFELGWMRSDGSVWILPWLALACLWLRVRSRSAKGSARPS
;
A
#
# COMPACT_ATOMS: atom_id res chain seq x y z
N MET A 1 -0.02 -1.40 12.77
CA MET A 1 -0.74 -0.20 12.30
C MET A 1 -2.08 -0.65 11.76
N ALA A 2 -3.18 -0.10 12.27
CA ALA A 2 -4.51 -0.40 11.72
C ALA A 2 -4.59 -0.06 10.22
N ASP A 3 -3.79 0.91 9.78
CA ASP A 3 -3.69 1.34 8.38
C ASP A 3 -3.40 0.22 7.40
N LEU A 4 -2.42 -0.65 7.69
CA LEU A 4 -2.04 -1.71 6.77
C LEU A 4 -3.22 -2.64 6.46
N VAL A 5 -4.01 -2.98 7.48
CA VAL A 5 -5.21 -3.81 7.30
C VAL A 5 -6.26 -3.05 6.50
N SER A 6 -6.48 -1.76 6.77
CA SER A 6 -7.42 -0.96 5.98
C SER A 6 -7.00 -0.81 4.51
N HIS A 7 -5.71 -0.71 4.21
CA HIS A 7 -5.22 -0.67 2.83
C HIS A 7 -5.47 -2.00 2.11
N VAL A 8 -5.15 -3.13 2.76
CA VAL A 8 -5.40 -4.46 2.20
C VAL A 8 -6.89 -4.68 1.96
N LEU A 9 -7.74 -4.32 2.93
CA LEU A 9 -9.19 -4.42 2.78
C LEU A 9 -9.71 -3.51 1.66
N SER A 10 -9.16 -2.29 1.53
CA SER A 10 -9.49 -1.38 0.42
C SER A 10 -9.14 -1.99 -0.94
N ALA A 11 -7.97 -2.64 -1.07
CA ALA A 11 -7.61 -3.37 -2.29
C ALA A 11 -8.60 -4.49 -2.61
N VAL A 12 -9.03 -5.25 -1.61
CA VAL A 12 -10.06 -6.30 -1.76
C VAL A 12 -11.39 -5.71 -2.23
N LEU A 13 -11.82 -4.58 -1.65
CA LEU A 13 -13.04 -3.89 -2.07
C LEU A 13 -12.96 -3.39 -3.52
N VAL A 14 -11.85 -2.76 -3.90
CA VAL A 14 -11.62 -2.28 -5.28
C VAL A 14 -11.61 -3.43 -6.28
N ARG A 15 -11.01 -4.58 -5.93
CA ARG A 15 -11.03 -5.77 -6.78
C ARG A 15 -12.43 -6.36 -6.92
N GLY A 16 -13.27 -6.22 -5.90
CA GLY A 16 -14.66 -6.66 -5.86
C GLY A 16 -14.81 -8.18 -5.68
N ARG A 17 -15.84 -8.74 -6.31
CA ARG A 17 -16.27 -10.15 -6.12
C ARG A 17 -15.34 -11.22 -6.70
N ARG A 18 -14.22 -10.85 -7.31
CA ARG A 18 -13.39 -11.82 -8.03
C ARG A 18 -12.60 -12.70 -7.05
N PRO A 19 -12.31 -13.97 -7.39
CA PRO A 19 -11.48 -14.82 -6.54
C PRO A 19 -10.10 -14.19 -6.35
N ALA A 20 -9.39 -14.61 -5.29
CA ALA A 20 -7.99 -14.27 -5.12
C ALA A 20 -7.22 -14.76 -6.35
N ASP A 21 -6.84 -13.82 -7.19
CA ASP A 21 -6.08 -14.03 -8.41
C ASP A 21 -4.79 -13.21 -8.36
N ALA A 22 -3.89 -13.45 -9.31
CA ALA A 22 -2.62 -12.74 -9.38
C ALA A 22 -2.80 -11.20 -9.41
N LYS A 23 -3.93 -10.70 -9.95
CA LYS A 23 -4.25 -9.26 -9.98
C LYS A 23 -4.53 -8.72 -8.58
N LEU A 24 -5.33 -9.45 -7.78
CA LEU A 24 -5.58 -9.07 -6.39
C LEU A 24 -4.28 -9.09 -5.58
N LEU A 25 -3.44 -10.11 -5.75
CA LEU A 25 -2.17 -10.20 -5.05
C LEU A 25 -1.26 -9.02 -5.42
N ALA A 26 -1.10 -8.71 -6.71
CA ALA A 26 -0.33 -7.56 -7.16
C ALA A 26 -0.88 -6.23 -6.63
N LEU A 27 -2.21 -6.07 -6.59
CA LEU A 27 -2.86 -4.88 -6.02
C LEU A 27 -2.57 -4.75 -4.51
N ILE A 28 -2.70 -5.85 -3.75
CA ILE A 28 -2.38 -5.90 -2.32
C ILE A 28 -0.89 -5.60 -2.10
N SER A 29 0.01 -6.18 -2.90
CA SER A 29 1.43 -5.87 -2.83
C SER A 29 1.67 -4.38 -3.01
N GLY A 30 1.04 -3.75 -4.01
CA GLY A 30 1.08 -2.31 -4.21
C GLY A 30 0.63 -1.50 -2.99
N THR A 31 -0.38 -1.97 -2.26
CA THR A 31 -0.84 -1.28 -1.05
C THR A 31 0.07 -1.44 0.18
N ILE A 32 0.96 -2.43 0.19
CA ILE A 32 1.84 -2.75 1.33
C ILE A 32 3.25 -2.17 1.12
N LEU A 33 3.72 -2.17 -0.12
CA LEU A 33 5.08 -1.77 -0.48
C LEU A 33 5.50 -0.38 0.03
N PRO A 34 4.65 0.67 0.03
CA PRO A 34 5.07 1.99 0.48
C PRO A 34 5.54 1.97 1.93
N ASP A 35 4.70 1.44 2.83
CA ASP A 35 5.02 1.26 4.25
C ASP A 35 6.22 0.34 4.46
N LEU A 36 6.31 -0.76 3.70
CA LEU A 36 7.42 -1.68 3.83
C LEU A 36 8.76 -1.04 3.45
N LEU A 37 8.77 -0.20 2.41
CA LEU A 37 9.99 0.42 1.90
C LEU A 37 10.37 1.72 2.61
N SER A 38 9.42 2.40 3.25
CA SER A 38 9.69 3.62 4.02
C SER A 38 9.85 3.34 5.51
N ARG A 39 8.87 2.70 6.15
CA ARG A 39 8.81 2.56 7.61
C ARG A 39 9.69 1.43 8.13
N ALA A 40 9.72 0.28 7.44
CA ALA A 40 10.47 -0.87 7.96
C ALA A 40 11.99 -0.58 8.09
N PRO A 41 12.65 0.11 7.15
CA PRO A 41 14.04 0.53 7.32
C PRO A 41 14.25 1.48 8.51
N LEU A 42 13.34 2.44 8.71
CA LEU A 42 13.41 3.39 9.82
C LEU A 42 13.24 2.68 11.18
N ILE A 43 12.25 1.78 11.29
CA ILE A 43 12.03 0.97 12.50
C ILE A 43 13.25 0.08 12.79
N ALA A 44 13.81 -0.54 11.75
CA ALA A 44 15.01 -1.37 11.90
C ALA A 44 16.21 -0.54 12.36
N TRP A 45 16.39 0.67 11.81
CA TRP A 45 17.45 1.59 12.21
C TRP A 45 17.34 1.99 13.68
N ASP A 46 16.14 2.38 14.13
CA ASP A 46 15.89 2.74 15.53
C ASP A 46 16.14 1.54 16.46
N ALA A 47 15.65 0.35 16.11
CA ALA A 47 15.88 -0.86 16.90
C ALA A 47 17.37 -1.23 17.01
N MET A 48 18.16 -1.01 15.96
CA MET A 48 19.61 -1.25 16.00
C MET A 48 20.36 -0.24 16.89
N GLN A 49 19.91 1.02 16.91
CA GLN A 49 20.44 2.03 17.84
C GLN A 49 20.10 1.68 19.30
N ASP A 50 18.85 1.30 19.58
CA ASP A 50 18.41 0.89 20.91
C ASP A 50 19.15 -0.35 21.41
N ALA A 51 19.51 -1.26 20.50
CA ALA A 51 20.34 -2.42 20.79
C ALA A 51 21.85 -2.10 20.97
N GLY A 52 22.25 -0.84 20.84
CA GLY A 52 23.64 -0.41 20.98
C GLY A 52 24.57 -0.87 19.86
N MET A 53 24.03 -1.26 18.69
CA MET A 53 24.83 -1.71 17.55
C MET A 53 25.58 -0.55 16.87
N PHE A 54 25.07 0.67 17.02
CA PHE A 54 25.67 1.90 16.51
C PHE A 54 25.67 2.98 17.58
N ALA A 55 26.59 3.94 17.47
CA ALA A 55 26.48 5.18 18.22
C ALA A 55 25.19 5.90 17.81
N VAL A 56 24.61 6.66 18.75
CA VAL A 56 23.43 7.50 18.46
C VAL A 56 23.86 8.56 17.43
N VAL A 57 23.51 8.31 16.18
CA VAL A 57 23.78 9.20 15.05
C VAL A 57 22.44 9.58 14.47
N SER A 58 22.14 10.88 14.49
CA SER A 58 20.97 11.41 13.82
C SER A 58 21.07 11.13 12.32
N MET A 59 20.07 10.46 11.75
CA MET A 59 20.01 10.23 10.32
C MET A 59 19.93 11.59 9.59
N GLU A 60 20.76 11.77 8.57
CA GLU A 60 20.72 13.00 7.77
C GLU A 60 19.33 13.19 7.13
N ARG A 61 18.90 14.45 7.03
CA ARG A 61 17.56 14.80 6.56
C ARG A 61 17.30 14.26 5.16
N GLU A 62 18.30 14.28 4.31
CA GLU A 62 18.28 13.81 2.93
C GLU A 62 18.02 12.31 2.86
N VAL A 63 18.61 11.53 3.77
CA VAL A 63 18.40 10.09 3.88
C VAL A 63 16.98 9.80 4.34
N MET A 64 16.48 10.54 5.33
CA MET A 64 15.08 10.43 5.77
C MET A 64 14.10 10.78 4.63
N LEU A 65 14.38 11.83 3.86
CA LEU A 65 13.60 12.18 2.67
C LEU A 65 13.66 11.09 1.60
N GLY A 66 14.80 10.41 1.44
CA GLY A 66 14.92 9.22 0.59
C GLY A 66 13.90 8.14 0.94
N PHE A 67 13.69 7.88 2.24
CA PHE A 67 12.67 6.94 2.71
C PHE A 67 11.24 7.46 2.54
N THR A 68 11.01 8.74 2.24
CA THR A 68 9.67 9.25 1.88
C THR A 68 9.31 9.00 0.42
N LEU A 69 10.29 8.73 -0.45
CA LEU A 69 10.06 8.51 -1.88
C LEU A 69 9.01 7.42 -2.18
N PRO A 70 8.98 6.26 -1.49
CA PRO A 70 7.93 5.24 -1.67
C PRO A 70 6.51 5.72 -1.42
N HIS A 71 6.33 6.86 -0.72
CA HIS A 71 5.06 7.51 -0.45
C HIS A 71 4.79 8.71 -1.38
N THR A 72 5.27 8.63 -2.62
CA THR A 72 5.05 9.66 -3.66
C THR A 72 4.54 9.00 -4.94
N PRO A 73 3.70 9.65 -5.76
CA PRO A 73 3.24 9.08 -7.03
C PRO A 73 4.40 8.67 -7.95
N VAL A 74 5.47 9.45 -8.00
CA VAL A 74 6.67 9.14 -8.81
C VAL A 74 7.41 7.93 -8.24
N GLY A 75 7.67 7.90 -6.93
CA GLY A 75 8.35 6.77 -6.29
C GLY A 75 7.57 5.47 -6.43
N LEU A 76 6.25 5.50 -6.27
CA LEU A 76 5.38 4.35 -6.49
C LEU A 76 5.47 3.81 -7.91
N LEU A 77 5.43 4.70 -8.90
CA LEU A 77 5.56 4.31 -10.30
C LEU A 77 6.93 3.65 -10.55
N LEU A 78 8.00 4.24 -10.02
CA LEU A 78 9.35 3.69 -10.14
C LEU A 78 9.45 2.32 -9.48
N ILE A 79 8.93 2.15 -8.26
CA ILE A 79 8.92 0.87 -7.54
C ILE A 79 8.13 -0.18 -8.33
N ALA A 80 6.94 0.16 -8.83
CA ALA A 80 6.12 -0.76 -9.61
C ALA A 80 6.82 -1.22 -10.90
N LEU A 81 7.48 -0.29 -11.60
CA LEU A 81 8.26 -0.60 -12.80
C LEU A 81 9.50 -1.44 -12.47
N TRP A 82 10.23 -1.10 -11.41
CA TRP A 82 11.40 -1.84 -10.97
C TRP A 82 11.05 -3.28 -10.62
N ILE A 83 10.00 -3.48 -9.82
CA ILE A 83 9.52 -4.82 -9.48
C ILE A 83 9.14 -5.57 -10.76
N ALA A 84 8.37 -4.96 -11.67
CA ALA A 84 7.96 -5.63 -12.90
C ALA A 84 9.13 -6.03 -13.82
N VAL A 85 10.20 -5.23 -13.88
CA VAL A 85 11.39 -5.52 -14.69
C VAL A 85 12.24 -6.62 -14.06
N LEU A 86 12.42 -6.57 -12.73
CA LEU A 86 13.26 -7.52 -11.98
C LEU A 86 12.55 -8.85 -11.70
N LEU A 87 11.22 -8.89 -11.74
CA LEU A 87 10.45 -10.09 -11.46
C LEU A 87 10.73 -11.19 -12.50
N PRO A 88 11.18 -12.39 -12.07
CA PRO A 88 11.31 -13.54 -12.97
C PRO A 88 10.01 -13.82 -13.70
N GLN A 89 10.06 -14.15 -15.00
CA GLN A 89 8.86 -14.33 -15.83
C GLN A 89 7.89 -15.37 -15.24
N ARG A 90 8.40 -16.42 -14.60
CA ARG A 90 7.62 -17.45 -13.90
C ARG A 90 6.77 -16.91 -12.74
N LEU A 91 7.18 -15.81 -12.11
CA LEU A 91 6.45 -15.16 -11.02
C LEU A 91 5.51 -14.07 -11.56
N ALA A 92 5.77 -13.55 -12.77
CA ALA A 92 4.83 -12.67 -13.44
C ALA A 92 3.61 -13.45 -13.95
N ASP A 93 3.79 -14.67 -14.47
CA ASP A 93 2.72 -15.52 -14.98
C ASP A 93 1.67 -15.85 -13.89
N PRO A 94 0.34 -15.78 -14.16
CA PRO A 94 -0.34 -15.59 -15.44
C PRO A 94 -0.42 -14.14 -15.95
N LEU A 95 0.19 -13.17 -15.27
CA LEU A 95 0.23 -11.78 -15.68
C LEU A 95 1.44 -11.50 -16.57
N SER A 96 1.31 -10.50 -17.45
CA SER A 96 2.48 -9.89 -18.07
C SER A 96 3.18 -8.97 -17.06
N ARG A 97 4.47 -8.70 -17.26
CA ARG A 97 5.22 -7.73 -16.44
C ARG A 97 4.55 -6.35 -16.43
N ALA A 98 4.05 -5.89 -17.58
CA ALA A 98 3.30 -4.64 -17.68
C ALA A 98 2.02 -4.67 -16.84
N ALA A 99 1.30 -5.80 -16.81
CA ALA A 99 0.14 -5.96 -15.94
C ALA A 99 0.55 -5.96 -14.45
N VAL A 100 1.66 -6.60 -14.07
CA VAL A 100 2.20 -6.55 -12.71
C VAL A 100 2.50 -5.09 -12.30
N ALA A 101 3.23 -4.34 -13.14
CA ALA A 101 3.50 -2.92 -12.90
C ALA A 101 2.20 -2.13 -12.72
N GLY A 102 1.22 -2.33 -13.60
CA GLY A 102 -0.06 -1.63 -13.53
C GLY A 102 -0.85 -1.94 -12.24
N TRP A 103 -0.91 -3.20 -11.82
CA TRP A 103 -1.63 -3.59 -10.60
C TRP A 103 -0.92 -3.17 -9.33
N ILE A 104 0.41 -3.28 -9.27
CA ILE A 104 1.21 -2.76 -8.14
C ILE A 104 1.08 -1.23 -8.08
N GLY A 105 1.21 -0.54 -9.20
CA GLY A 105 1.05 0.91 -9.27
C GLY A 105 -0.33 1.37 -8.81
N MET A 106 -1.40 0.69 -9.26
CA MET A 106 -2.76 0.95 -8.78
C MET A 106 -2.90 0.73 -7.27
N GLY A 107 -2.25 -0.30 -6.74
CA GLY A 107 -2.23 -0.56 -5.29
C GLY A 107 -1.52 0.56 -4.53
N GLY A 108 -0.39 1.04 -5.05
CA GLY A 108 0.32 2.19 -4.49
C GLY A 108 -0.50 3.47 -4.51
N ILE A 109 -1.20 3.75 -5.61
CA ILE A 109 -2.11 4.91 -5.67
C ILE A 109 -3.26 4.76 -4.67
N LEU A 110 -3.83 3.56 -4.54
CA LEU A 110 -4.86 3.30 -3.55
C LEU A 110 -4.35 3.53 -2.12
N HIS A 111 -3.12 3.11 -1.83
CA HIS A 111 -2.46 3.40 -0.55
C HIS A 111 -2.41 4.91 -0.31
N LEU A 112 -1.85 5.69 -1.24
CA LEU A 112 -1.80 7.16 -1.12
C LEU A 112 -3.17 7.80 -0.99
N VAL A 113 -4.18 7.31 -1.69
CA VAL A 113 -5.54 7.86 -1.56
C VAL A 113 -6.06 7.63 -0.16
N VAL A 114 -5.96 6.42 0.38
CA VAL A 114 -6.42 6.11 1.75
C VAL A 114 -5.67 6.97 2.76
N ASP A 115 -4.37 7.08 2.60
CA ASP A 115 -3.48 7.89 3.41
C ASP A 115 -3.81 9.39 3.35
N LEU A 116 -4.06 9.94 2.16
CA LEU A 116 -4.43 11.36 2.00
C LEU A 116 -5.75 11.71 2.70
N LEU A 117 -6.64 10.74 2.91
CA LEU A 117 -7.86 10.95 3.68
C LEU A 117 -7.57 11.07 5.18
N GLN A 118 -6.40 10.68 5.65
CA GLN A 118 -6.03 10.69 7.05
C GLN A 118 -5.38 12.02 7.47
N GLU A 119 -5.59 12.39 8.73
CA GLU A 119 -4.88 13.45 9.43
C GLU A 119 -3.59 12.87 10.04
N HIS A 120 -2.44 13.48 9.73
CA HIS A 120 -1.15 13.05 10.25
C HIS A 120 -0.69 13.94 11.41
N LEU A 121 -0.03 13.34 12.39
CA LEU A 121 0.63 14.08 13.48
C LEU A 121 1.93 14.77 13.05
N GLN A 122 2.42 14.45 11.86
CA GLN A 122 3.63 14.99 11.23
C GLN A 122 3.24 15.69 9.92
N PRO A 123 4.13 16.49 9.31
CA PRO A 123 3.83 17.12 8.01
C PRO A 123 3.27 16.08 7.02
N GLY A 124 2.12 16.39 6.43
CA GLY A 124 1.41 15.48 5.53
C GLY A 124 2.24 15.09 4.29
N TYR A 125 1.66 14.25 3.43
CA TYR A 125 2.39 13.63 2.32
C TYR A 125 3.04 14.63 1.36
N ILE A 126 4.31 14.38 1.06
CA ILE A 126 5.10 15.20 0.13
C ILE A 126 4.89 14.70 -1.30
N LEU A 127 3.69 14.87 -1.83
CA LEU A 127 3.27 14.26 -3.10
C LEU A 127 4.16 14.62 -4.30
N LEU A 128 4.77 15.80 -4.30
CA LEU A 128 5.55 16.32 -5.43
C LEU A 128 7.06 16.20 -5.22
N TYR A 129 7.54 15.44 -4.22
CA TYR A 129 8.97 15.19 -4.06
C TYR A 129 9.54 14.49 -5.32
N PRO A 130 10.74 14.87 -5.82
CA PRO A 130 11.70 15.82 -5.25
C PRO A 130 11.51 17.29 -5.65
N PHE A 131 10.47 17.63 -6.42
CA PHE A 131 10.25 18.99 -6.93
C PHE A 131 9.65 19.95 -5.89
N SER A 132 8.96 19.41 -4.87
CA SER A 132 8.45 20.18 -3.75
C SER A 132 8.50 19.35 -2.47
N VAL A 133 8.74 20.03 -1.34
CA VAL A 133 8.69 19.45 0.01
C VAL A 133 7.43 19.85 0.79
N ARG A 134 6.45 20.46 0.11
CA ARG A 134 5.20 20.87 0.72
C ARG A 134 4.33 19.64 1.02
N GLY A 135 3.98 19.45 2.28
CA GLY A 135 3.03 18.42 2.69
C GLY A 135 1.61 18.75 2.22
N PHE A 136 0.86 17.71 1.90
CA PHE A 136 -0.55 17.78 1.54
C PHE A 136 -1.30 16.60 2.15
N GLU A 137 -2.47 16.88 2.71
CA GLU A 137 -3.45 15.92 3.21
C GLU A 137 -4.85 16.52 3.13
N LEU A 138 -5.87 15.67 3.10
CA LEU A 138 -7.28 16.09 3.14
C LEU A 138 -7.83 16.10 4.58
N GLY A 139 -7.31 15.24 5.47
CA GLY A 139 -7.70 15.21 6.89
C GLY A 139 -9.16 14.84 7.14
N TRP A 140 -9.78 14.01 6.30
CA TRP A 140 -11.18 13.59 6.47
C TRP A 140 -11.39 12.54 7.56
N MET A 141 -10.33 11.84 7.93
CA MET A 141 -10.31 10.79 8.93
C MET A 141 -9.16 11.04 9.89
N ARG A 142 -9.41 10.98 11.19
CA ARG A 142 -8.32 11.04 12.18
C ARG A 142 -7.44 9.79 12.06
N SER A 143 -6.21 9.86 12.55
CA SER A 143 -5.28 8.72 12.55
C SER A 143 -5.83 7.47 13.26
N ASP A 144 -6.67 7.62 14.29
CA ASP A 144 -7.38 6.52 14.95
C ASP A 144 -8.66 6.10 14.20
N GLY A 145 -9.15 6.93 13.28
CA GLY A 145 -10.32 6.66 12.44
C GLY A 145 -10.17 5.40 11.58
N SER A 146 -8.95 5.04 11.17
CA SER A 146 -8.71 3.80 10.44
C SER A 146 -9.04 2.57 11.29
N VAL A 147 -8.81 2.61 12.61
CA VAL A 147 -9.22 1.54 13.54
C VAL A 147 -10.74 1.39 13.56
N TRP A 148 -11.45 2.51 13.63
CA TRP A 148 -12.92 2.53 13.71
C TRP A 148 -13.61 2.09 12.42
N ILE A 149 -12.98 2.31 11.26
CA ILE A 149 -13.55 1.89 9.97
C ILE A 149 -13.27 0.42 9.64
N LEU A 150 -12.27 -0.21 10.28
CA LEU A 150 -11.88 -1.60 10.00
C LEU A 150 -13.03 -2.61 10.06
N PRO A 151 -13.92 -2.62 11.08
CA PRO A 151 -15.05 -3.56 11.13
C PRO A 151 -15.97 -3.40 9.92
N TRP A 152 -16.20 -2.16 9.47
CA TRP A 152 -17.05 -1.87 8.32
C TRP A 152 -16.42 -2.33 7.00
N LEU A 153 -15.11 -2.10 6.84
CA LEU A 153 -14.36 -2.61 5.68
C LEU A 153 -14.36 -4.15 5.66
N ALA A 154 -14.17 -4.80 6.81
CA ALA A 154 -14.18 -6.25 6.93
C ALA A 154 -15.56 -6.84 6.58
N LEU A 155 -16.64 -6.24 7.10
CA LEU A 155 -18.01 -6.63 6.79
C LEU A 155 -18.32 -6.43 5.29
N ALA A 156 -17.89 -5.34 4.68
CA ALA A 156 -18.05 -5.10 3.25
C ALA A 156 -17.31 -6.14 2.40
N CYS A 157 -16.08 -6.48 2.75
CA CYS A 157 -15.31 -7.55 2.13
C CYS A 157 -16.02 -8.92 2.26
N LEU A 158 -16.53 -9.24 3.45
CA LEU A 158 -17.27 -10.48 3.71
C LEU A 158 -18.54 -10.53 2.86
N TRP A 159 -19.31 -9.44 2.82
CA TRP A 159 -20.53 -9.34 2.03
C TRP A 159 -20.27 -9.56 0.54
N LEU A 160 -19.22 -8.93 -0.02
CA LEU A 160 -18.80 -9.16 -1.41
C LEU A 160 -18.45 -10.63 -1.65
N ARG A 161 -17.77 -11.28 -0.70
CA ARG A 161 -17.38 -12.68 -0.80
C ARG A 161 -18.57 -13.63 -0.79
N VAL A 162 -19.55 -13.40 0.09
CA VAL A 162 -20.79 -14.19 0.17
C VAL A 162 -21.58 -14.06 -1.14
N ARG A 163 -21.77 -12.83 -1.63
CA ARG A 163 -22.48 -12.56 -2.90
C ARG A 163 -21.79 -13.21 -4.12
N SER A 164 -20.46 -13.26 -4.14
CA SER A 164 -19.69 -13.92 -5.19
C SER A 164 -19.95 -15.43 -5.27
N ARG A 165 -20.08 -16.09 -4.10
CA ARG A 165 -20.36 -17.53 -4.03
C ARG A 165 -21.77 -17.87 -4.52
N SER A 166 -22.77 -17.10 -4.11
CA SER A 166 -24.15 -17.30 -4.57
C SER A 166 -24.29 -17.19 -6.10
N ALA A 167 -23.61 -16.23 -6.72
CA ALA A 167 -23.65 -16.04 -8.17
C ALA A 167 -23.00 -17.18 -8.98
N LYS A 168 -22.00 -17.88 -8.41
CA LYS A 168 -21.38 -19.05 -9.05
C LYS A 168 -22.24 -20.31 -8.92
N GLY A 169 -23.02 -20.43 -7.84
CA GLY A 169 -23.91 -21.57 -7.60
C GLY A 169 -25.09 -21.62 -8.56
N SER A 170 -25.61 -20.47 -9.00
CA SER A 170 -26.74 -20.37 -9.93
C SER A 170 -26.38 -20.55 -11.41
N ALA A 171 -25.09 -20.59 -11.76
CA ALA A 171 -24.60 -20.60 -13.14
C ALA A 171 -24.11 -21.98 -13.64
N ARG A 172 -24.42 -23.07 -12.91
CA ARG A 172 -24.24 -24.43 -13.44
C ARG A 172 -25.55 -24.88 -14.10
N PRO A 173 -25.68 -24.86 -15.44
CA PRO A 173 -26.75 -25.60 -16.09
C PRO A 173 -26.50 -27.10 -15.91
N SER A 174 -27.56 -27.82 -15.57
CA SER A 174 -27.66 -29.30 -15.57
C SER A 174 -27.51 -29.87 -16.97
#